data_AF-A0A537QFV7-F1
#
_entry.id   AF-A0A537QFV7-F1
#
_cell.length_a   1.000
_cell.length_b   1.000
_cell.length_c   1.000
_cell.angle_alpha   90.00
_cell.angle_beta   90.00
_cell.angle_gamma   90.00
#
_symmetry.space_group_name_H-M   'P 1'
#
loop_
_entity.id
_entity.type
_entity.pdbx_description
1 polymer ?
#
loop_
_entity_poly.entity_id
_entity_poly.type
_entity_poly.pdbx_seq_one_letter_code
_entity_poly.pdbx_strand_id
1 'polypeptide(L)'
;MAGGDTDAVLALYRRMHPGMNPAELLIEITTDARFWVRSVLLAERKAAKGKAPAYMYSFNWQTPVLDGKLMASHALDVPFVFDTLAATGITGHSPAALPIAAVESATWAAFARSGMPTTR
;
A
#
# COMPACT_ATOMS: atom_id res chain seq x y z
N MET A 1 7.11 -16.29 -10.37
CA MET A 1 7.50 -16.97 -9.11
C MET A 1 9.01 -17.06 -9.11
N ALA A 2 9.66 -17.05 -7.95
CA ALA A 2 11.12 -16.95 -7.81
C ALA A 2 11.92 -18.06 -8.55
N GLY A 3 11.30 -19.18 -8.90
CA GLY A 3 11.95 -20.21 -9.73
C GLY A 3 13.22 -20.72 -9.07
N GLY A 4 14.33 -20.73 -9.83
CA GLY A 4 15.65 -21.11 -9.31
C GLY A 4 16.18 -20.23 -8.18
N ASP A 5 15.63 -19.02 -8.01
CA ASP A 5 16.09 -18.06 -6.99
C ASP A 5 15.33 -18.17 -5.66
N THR A 6 14.50 -19.21 -5.48
CA THR A 6 13.61 -19.35 -4.32
C THR A 6 14.35 -19.26 -2.99
N ASP A 7 15.48 -19.95 -2.82
CA ASP A 7 16.23 -19.94 -1.57
C ASP A 7 16.85 -18.58 -1.27
N ALA A 8 17.35 -17.90 -2.30
CA ALA A 8 17.92 -16.55 -2.18
C ALA A 8 16.85 -15.53 -1.77
N VAL A 9 15.66 -15.60 -2.38
CA VAL A 9 14.51 -14.76 -2.02
C VAL A 9 14.09 -15.04 -0.57
N LEU A 10 13.93 -16.30 -0.16
CA LEU A 10 13.58 -16.63 1.22
C LEU A 10 14.63 -16.13 2.23
N ALA A 11 15.92 -16.27 1.93
CA ALA A 11 17.00 -15.78 2.79
C ALA A 11 17.00 -14.25 2.90
N LEU A 12 16.69 -13.54 1.82
CA LEU A 12 16.53 -12.08 1.82
C LEU A 12 15.40 -11.64 2.74
N TYR A 13 14.19 -12.17 2.56
CA TYR A 13 13.03 -11.74 3.34
C TYR A 13 13.15 -12.13 4.81
N ARG A 14 13.71 -13.30 5.15
CA ARG A 14 13.98 -13.66 6.56
C ARG A 14 14.94 -12.69 7.23
N ARG A 15 15.92 -12.17 6.48
CA ARG A 15 16.86 -11.17 7.00
C ARG A 15 16.20 -9.81 7.17
N MET A 16 15.31 -9.42 6.26
CA MET A 16 14.58 -8.15 6.33
C MET A 16 13.50 -8.15 7.42
N HIS A 17 12.88 -9.30 7.66
CA HIS A 17 11.75 -9.47 8.60
C HIS A 17 11.99 -10.64 9.56
N PRO A 18 12.98 -10.53 10.49
CA PRO A 18 13.39 -11.65 11.35
C PRO A 18 12.28 -12.14 12.31
N GLY A 19 11.24 -11.33 12.54
CA GLY A 19 10.11 -11.68 13.42
C GLY A 19 8.91 -12.31 12.72
N MET A 20 8.88 -12.37 11.39
CA MET A 20 7.73 -12.92 10.65
C MET A 20 7.69 -14.44 10.68
N ASN A 21 6.51 -15.00 10.89
CA ASN A 21 6.26 -16.43 10.74
C ASN A 21 6.21 -16.83 9.24
N PRO A 22 6.24 -18.14 8.90
CA PRO A 22 6.25 -18.58 7.50
C PRO A 22 5.07 -18.09 6.64
N ALA A 23 3.88 -17.94 7.23
CA ALA A 23 2.70 -17.45 6.50
C ALA A 23 2.80 -15.95 6.23
N GLU A 24 3.24 -15.16 7.21
CA GLU A 24 3.50 -13.72 7.04
C GLU A 24 4.58 -13.49 5.98
N LEU A 25 5.66 -14.27 6.02
CA LEU A 25 6.73 -14.19 5.03
C LEU A 25 6.24 -14.50 3.62
N LEU A 26 5.38 -15.52 3.47
CA LEU A 26 4.74 -15.83 2.18
C LEU A 26 3.87 -14.68 1.70
N ILE A 27 3.08 -14.06 2.58
CA ILE A 27 2.22 -12.92 2.26
C ILE A 27 3.08 -11.71 1.84
N GLU A 28 4.16 -11.43 2.55
CA GLU A 28 5.08 -10.32 2.23
C GLU A 28 5.73 -10.51 0.86
N ILE A 29 6.35 -11.67 0.62
CA ILE A 29 6.98 -12.01 -0.66
C ILE A 29 5.99 -11.94 -1.82
N THR A 30 4.78 -12.44 -1.61
CA THR A 30 3.75 -12.44 -2.66
C THR A 30 3.19 -11.04 -2.90
N THR A 31 3.03 -10.23 -1.85
CA THR A 31 2.64 -8.81 -1.95
C THR A 31 3.65 -8.03 -2.79
N ASP A 32 4.94 -8.21 -2.51
CA ASP A 32 5.99 -7.54 -3.28
C ASP A 32 6.01 -7.97 -4.75
N ALA A 33 5.96 -9.27 -5.00
CA ALA A 33 6.04 -9.82 -6.36
C ALA A 33 4.81 -9.48 -7.23
N ARG A 34 3.64 -9.31 -6.61
CA ARG A 34 2.36 -9.09 -7.31
C ARG A 34 1.98 -7.61 -7.39
N PHE A 35 2.36 -6.80 -6.41
CA PHE A 35 1.95 -5.40 -6.32
C PHE A 35 3.16 -4.47 -6.26
N TRP A 36 3.92 -4.47 -5.17
CA TRP A 36 4.90 -3.41 -4.88
C TRP A 36 5.96 -3.24 -5.98
N VAL A 37 6.71 -4.30 -6.29
CA VAL A 37 7.79 -4.25 -7.30
C VAL A 37 7.26 -3.84 -8.67
N ARG A 38 6.04 -4.28 -9.01
CA ARG A 38 5.41 -3.95 -10.29
C ARG A 38 4.94 -2.50 -10.35
N SER A 39 4.41 -1.97 -9.25
CA SER A 39 4.03 -0.56 -9.12
C SER A 39 5.26 0.35 -9.22
N VAL A 40 6.39 -0.01 -8.57
CA VAL A 40 7.66 0.72 -8.69
C VAL A 40 8.13 0.73 -10.15
N LEU A 41 8.22 -0.44 -10.79
CA LEU A 41 8.63 -0.54 -12.19
C LEU A 41 7.74 0.26 -13.14
N LEU A 42 6.42 0.30 -12.88
CA LEU A 42 5.48 1.10 -13.67
C LEU A 42 5.73 2.60 -13.47
N ALA A 43 5.91 3.05 -12.23
CA ALA A 43 6.19 4.44 -11.90
C ALA A 43 7.52 4.91 -12.51
N GLU A 44 8.59 4.12 -12.38
CA GLU A 44 9.90 4.39 -12.98
C GLU A 44 9.80 4.51 -14.51
N ARG A 45 9.13 3.55 -15.17
CA ARG A 45 8.93 3.59 -16.63
C ARG A 45 8.08 4.77 -17.07
N LYS A 46 7.08 5.16 -16.28
CA LYS A 46 6.26 6.35 -16.55
C LYS A 46 7.10 7.62 -16.40
N ALA A 47 7.92 7.73 -15.36
CA ALA A 47 8.80 8.86 -15.11
C ALA A 47 9.87 9.00 -16.20
N ALA A 48 10.50 7.90 -16.62
CA ALA A 48 11.53 7.89 -17.66
C ALA A 48 11.05 8.41 -19.03
N LYS A 49 9.74 8.42 -19.31
CA LYS A 49 9.19 9.03 -20.52
C LYS A 49 9.31 10.55 -20.54
N GLY A 50 9.46 11.22 -19.39
CA GLY A 50 9.66 12.67 -19.28
C GLY A 50 8.48 13.54 -19.75
N LYS A 51 7.32 12.97 -20.08
CA LYS A 51 6.17 13.73 -20.63
C LYS A 51 5.26 14.36 -19.58
N ALA A 52 5.22 13.78 -18.38
CA ALA A 52 4.45 14.27 -17.24
C ALA A 52 4.96 13.58 -15.96
N PRO A 53 4.79 14.18 -14.77
CA PRO A 53 5.15 13.56 -13.50
C PRO A 53 4.52 12.17 -13.30
N ALA A 54 5.12 11.40 -12.40
CA ALA A 54 4.56 10.19 -11.84
C ALA A 54 4.59 10.35 -10.32
N TYR A 55 3.46 10.12 -9.66
CA TYR A 55 3.34 10.12 -8.22
C TYR A 55 3.00 8.70 -7.76
N MET A 56 3.63 8.25 -6.70
CA MET A 56 3.45 6.93 -6.11
C MET A 56 3.43 7.08 -4.59
N TYR A 57 2.58 6.32 -3.92
CA TYR A 57 2.52 6.24 -2.47
C TYR A 57 2.47 4.79 -2.00
N SER A 58 2.70 4.60 -0.70
CA SER A 58 2.57 3.34 0.02
C SER A 58 1.58 3.54 1.15
N PHE A 59 0.50 2.76 1.18
CA PHE A 59 -0.50 2.82 2.24
C PHE A 59 -0.16 1.81 3.33
N ASN A 60 0.31 2.30 4.48
CA ASN A 60 0.85 1.46 5.56
C ASN A 60 0.00 1.48 6.84
N TRP A 61 -1.17 2.12 6.81
CA TRP A 61 -2.07 2.08 7.96
C TRP A 61 -2.63 0.66 8.14
N GLN A 62 -2.56 0.15 9.36
CA GLN A 62 -2.99 -1.20 9.69
C GLN A 62 -4.36 -1.17 10.37
N THR A 63 -5.28 -2.00 9.87
CA THR A 63 -6.60 -2.11 10.49
C THR A 63 -6.54 -2.83 11.84
N PRO A 64 -7.29 -2.40 12.87
CA PRO A 64 -7.42 -3.15 14.11
C PRO A 64 -8.33 -4.38 13.98
N VAL A 65 -9.03 -4.53 12.85
CA VAL A 65 -9.94 -5.67 12.60
C VAL A 65 -9.16 -6.99 12.67
N LEU A 66 -9.79 -8.02 13.25
CA LEU A 66 -9.18 -9.33 13.50
C LEU A 66 -7.87 -9.23 14.30
N ASP A 67 -7.86 -8.40 15.33
CA ASP A 67 -6.70 -8.19 16.21
C ASP A 67 -5.44 -7.74 15.45
N GLY A 68 -5.61 -6.96 14.38
CA GLY A 68 -4.50 -6.46 13.58
C GLY A 68 -3.94 -7.43 12.54
N LYS A 69 -4.45 -8.67 12.46
CA LYS A 69 -3.91 -9.71 11.57
C LYS A 69 -3.95 -9.37 10.08
N LEU A 70 -4.85 -8.48 9.68
CA LEU A 70 -4.98 -8.06 8.28
C LEU A 70 -3.95 -6.99 7.87
N MET A 71 -3.32 -6.31 8.84
CA MET A 71 -2.37 -5.24 8.59
C MET A 71 -2.92 -4.21 7.57
N ALA A 72 -2.10 -3.80 6.59
CA ALA A 72 -2.51 -2.97 5.46
C ALA A 72 -2.93 -3.83 4.25
N SER A 73 -4.01 -4.60 4.41
CA SER A 73 -4.45 -5.57 3.38
C SER A 73 -4.89 -4.89 2.07
N HIS A 74 -4.94 -5.68 1.00
CA HIS A 74 -5.42 -5.21 -0.31
C HIS A 74 -6.79 -4.52 -0.23
N ALA A 75 -6.92 -3.40 -0.96
CA ALA A 75 -8.10 -2.54 -1.02
C ALA A 75 -8.47 -1.79 0.28
N LEU A 76 -7.61 -1.83 1.32
CA LEU A 76 -7.86 -1.11 2.56
C LEU A 76 -7.89 0.41 2.40
N ASP A 77 -7.14 0.94 1.44
CA ASP A 77 -7.01 2.37 1.15
C ASP A 77 -8.24 2.95 0.43
N VAL A 78 -9.01 2.14 -0.29
CA VAL A 78 -10.18 2.57 -1.07
C VAL A 78 -11.16 3.45 -0.27
N PRO A 79 -11.65 3.05 0.91
CA PRO A 79 -12.55 3.91 1.69
C PRO A 79 -11.89 5.19 2.23
N PHE A 80 -10.55 5.24 2.33
CA PHE A 80 -9.80 6.45 2.69
C PHE A 80 -9.75 7.43 1.52
N VAL A 81 -9.49 6.93 0.30
CA VAL A 81 -9.48 7.72 -0.94
C VAL A 81 -10.83 8.41 -1.17
N PHE A 82 -11.93 7.71 -0.89
CA PHE A 82 -13.29 8.22 -1.13
C PHE A 82 -13.94 8.89 0.07
N ASP A 83 -13.27 8.97 1.23
CA ASP A 83 -13.86 9.44 2.49
C ASP A 83 -15.20 8.76 2.85
N THR A 84 -15.22 7.43 2.71
CA THR A 84 -16.41 6.58 2.94
C THR A 84 -16.22 5.59 4.08
N LEU A 85 -15.41 5.95 5.09
CA LEU A 85 -15.09 5.06 6.21
C LEU A 85 -16.34 4.53 6.94
N ALA A 86 -17.42 5.33 7.01
CA ALA A 86 -18.68 4.93 7.65
C ALA A 86 -19.45 3.85 6.87
N ALA A 87 -19.13 3.62 5.60
CA ALA A 87 -19.80 2.63 4.75
C ALA A 87 -19.17 1.22 4.85
N THR A 88 -18.12 1.05 5.66
CA THR A 88 -17.37 -0.21 5.77
C THR A 88 -16.88 -0.48 7.18
N GLY A 89 -16.90 -1.75 7.58
CA GLY A 89 -16.32 -2.20 8.85
C GLY A 89 -14.81 -2.43 8.81
N ILE A 90 -14.15 -2.25 7.65
CA ILE A 90 -12.76 -2.67 7.44
C ILE A 90 -11.75 -1.89 8.29
N THR A 91 -12.12 -0.74 8.83
CA THR A 91 -11.27 0.06 9.75
C THR A 91 -11.54 -0.21 11.22
N GLY A 92 -12.51 -1.08 11.53
CA GLY A 92 -13.04 -1.26 12.88
C GLY A 92 -13.68 0.01 13.45
N HIS A 93 -14.04 0.97 12.58
CA HIS A 93 -14.47 2.33 12.96
C HIS A 93 -13.45 3.05 13.87
N SER A 94 -12.16 2.75 13.70
CA SER A 94 -11.09 3.36 14.48
C SER A 94 -11.05 4.88 14.27
N PRO A 95 -11.10 5.71 15.33
CA PRO A 95 -10.91 7.15 15.21
C PRO A 95 -9.57 7.54 14.59
N ALA A 96 -8.54 6.68 14.70
CA ALA A 96 -7.24 6.90 14.09
C ALA A 96 -7.27 6.87 12.56
N ALA A 97 -8.32 6.30 11.94
CA ALA A 97 -8.50 6.28 10.50
C ALA A 97 -8.97 7.63 9.94
N LEU A 98 -9.68 8.43 10.73
CA LEU A 98 -10.27 9.71 10.30
C LEU A 98 -9.24 10.72 9.78
N PRO A 99 -8.14 11.05 10.48
CA PRO A 99 -7.16 11.99 9.96
C PRO A 99 -6.46 11.48 8.69
N ILE A 100 -6.32 10.16 8.54
CA ILE A 100 -5.70 9.56 7.35
C ILE A 100 -6.65 9.68 6.16
N ALA A 101 -7.95 9.43 6.35
CA ALA A 101 -8.95 9.60 5.29
C ALA A 101 -9.03 11.06 4.83
N ALA A 102 -8.94 12.02 5.76
CA ALA A 102 -8.91 13.43 5.42
C ALA A 102 -7.70 13.80 4.53
N VAL A 103 -6.51 13.27 4.84
CA VAL A 103 -5.30 13.50 4.02
C VAL A 103 -5.38 12.79 2.68
N GLU A 104 -5.75 11.51 2.66
CA GLU A 104 -5.78 10.68 1.46
C GLU A 104 -6.81 11.22 0.45
N SER A 105 -8.04 11.47 0.88
CA SER A 105 -9.10 12.00 0.02
C SER A 105 -8.76 13.40 -0.53
N ALA A 106 -8.18 14.27 0.29
CA ALA A 106 -7.76 15.61 -0.16
C ALA A 106 -6.60 15.54 -1.16
N THR A 107 -5.65 14.62 -0.96
CA THR A 107 -4.51 14.39 -1.86
C THR A 107 -4.98 13.92 -3.24
N TRP A 108 -5.89 12.95 -3.27
CA TRP A 108 -6.50 12.46 -4.51
C TRP A 108 -7.35 13.52 -5.21
N ALA A 109 -8.15 14.30 -4.46
CA ALA A 109 -8.93 15.40 -5.00
C ALA A 109 -8.04 16.52 -5.58
N ALA A 110 -6.91 16.83 -4.95
CA ALA A 110 -5.94 17.81 -5.44
C ALA A 110 -5.30 17.34 -6.78
N PHE A 111 -4.94 16.06 -6.84
CA PHE A 111 -4.41 15.46 -8.06
C PHE A 111 -5.44 15.48 -9.20
N ALA A 112 -6.68 15.07 -8.95
CA ALA A 112 -7.75 15.11 -9.95
C ALA A 112 -8.01 16.52 -10.50
N ARG A 113 -7.87 17.55 -9.65
CA ARG A 113 -8.12 18.95 -10.03
C ARG A 113 -6.97 19.58 -10.82
N SER A 114 -5.72 19.28 -10.46
CA SER A 114 -4.56 20.08 -10.87
C SER A 114 -3.41 19.26 -11.45
N GLY A 115 -3.48 17.93 -11.41
CA GLY A 115 -2.36 17.04 -11.72
C GLY A 115 -1.26 17.02 -10.66
N MET A 116 -1.41 17.71 -9.53
CA MET A 116 -0.46 17.74 -8.41
C MET A 116 -1.12 17.27 -7.11
N PRO A 117 -0.57 16.26 -6.42
CA PRO A 117 -1.15 15.69 -5.19
C PRO A 117 -0.73 16.49 -3.95
N THR A 118 -0.76 17.81 -4.02
CA THR A 118 -0.38 18.69 -2.90
C THR A 118 -1.58 19.53 -2.50
N THR A 119 -2.02 19.39 -1.26
CA THR A 119 -2.98 20.28 -0.62
C THR A 119 -2.23 21.55 -0.18
N ARG A 120 -2.77 22.73 -0.52
CA ARG A 120 -2.17 24.02 -0.11
C ARG A 120 -2.08 24.18 1.40
#